data_AF-A0A6P5WN53-F1
#
_entry.id   AF-A0A6P5WN53-F1
#
_cell.length_a   1.000
_cell.length_b   1.000
_cell.length_c   1.000
_cell.angle_alpha   90.00
_cell.angle_beta   90.00
_cell.angle_gamma   90.00
#
_symmetry.space_group_name_H-M   'P 1'
#
loop_
_entity.id
_entity.type
_entity.pdbx_description
1 polymer ?
#
loop_
_entity_poly.entity_id
_entity_poly.type
_entity_poly.pdbx_seq_one_letter_code
_entity_poly.pdbx_strand_id
1 'polypeptide(L)'
;MASCFPILSLLLFLFIIFPMISLKICPSLHFQVRKKMSEHPRPHSEESKARIGSSVRRVWCKRLKCKRLGERFFLSWMKSIAEAARKGGSDQAELEWDSYDKIKQEIAFEQLQWTTEEAKGKEKAKERAATAKAEKIVRIAQKIKEQEEKEKAKEQKRKMQEKSKKDEKVADSQGLKLKQRLTMIRRKKSINSQVIIQGDTAHFPALEKLNIELIKKEKMQSEVSLAEQIKAAKSRRAESISAKVLAVSSSILSYSERLED
;
A
#
# COMPACT_ATOMS: atom_id res chain seq x y z
N MET A 1 -8.00 -31.67 48.49
CA MET A 1 -9.26 -31.73 47.71
C MET A 1 -9.15 -32.81 46.63
N ALA A 2 -9.24 -34.09 46.99
CA ALA A 2 -8.99 -35.19 46.04
C ALA A 2 -9.86 -36.42 46.34
N SER A 3 -11.17 -36.22 46.48
CA SER A 3 -12.08 -37.32 46.87
C SER A 3 -13.51 -37.16 46.36
N CYS A 4 -13.71 -36.68 45.12
CA CYS A 4 -15.04 -36.67 44.47
C CYS A 4 -15.09 -37.32 43.07
N PHE A 5 -13.97 -37.79 42.52
CA PHE A 5 -13.92 -38.34 41.16
C PHE A 5 -14.55 -39.74 40.94
N PRO A 6 -14.63 -40.68 41.91
CA PRO A 6 -15.09 -42.04 41.58
C PRO A 6 -16.61 -42.14 41.39
N ILE A 7 -17.40 -41.23 41.96
CA ILE A 7 -18.87 -41.30 41.93
C ILE A 7 -19.42 -40.86 40.56
N LEU A 8 -18.80 -39.85 39.93
CA LEU A 8 -19.17 -39.38 38.59
C LEU A 8 -18.81 -40.39 37.49
N SER A 9 -17.72 -41.15 37.66
CA SER A 9 -17.32 -42.22 36.74
C SER A 9 -18.31 -43.40 36.76
N LEU A 10 -18.79 -43.79 37.95
CA LEU A 10 -19.79 -44.86 38.11
C LEU A 10 -21.16 -44.48 37.55
N LEU A 11 -21.57 -43.21 37.66
CA LEU A 11 -22.83 -42.72 37.08
C LEU A 11 -22.79 -42.71 35.55
N LEU A 12 -21.65 -42.37 34.95
CA LEU A 12 -21.42 -42.45 33.50
C LEU A 12 -21.48 -43.91 33.00
N PHE A 13 -20.89 -44.85 33.73
CA PHE A 13 -20.93 -46.28 33.40
C PHE A 13 -22.34 -46.87 33.50
N LEU A 14 -23.11 -46.51 34.53
CA LEU A 14 -24.45 -47.04 34.75
C LEU A 14 -25.51 -46.42 33.81
N PHE A 15 -25.38 -45.14 33.43
CA PHE A 15 -26.37 -44.48 32.58
C PHE A 15 -26.08 -44.55 31.08
N ILE A 16 -24.82 -44.68 30.65
CA ILE A 16 -24.46 -44.67 29.22
C ILE A 16 -24.09 -46.07 28.71
N ILE A 17 -23.29 -46.83 29.45
CA ILE A 17 -22.71 -48.09 28.97
C ILE A 17 -23.65 -49.28 29.21
N PHE A 18 -24.30 -49.34 30.37
CA PHE A 18 -25.21 -50.45 30.72
C PHE A 18 -26.39 -50.68 29.75
N PRO A 19 -27.10 -49.65 29.22
CA PRO A 19 -28.17 -49.89 28.25
C PRO A 19 -27.65 -50.32 26.86
N MET A 20 -26.41 -49.97 26.48
CA MET A 20 -25.79 -50.42 25.23
C MET A 20 -25.31 -51.87 25.31
N ILE A 21 -24.82 -52.32 26.47
CA ILE A 21 -24.43 -53.72 26.69
C ILE A 21 -25.68 -54.62 26.83
N SER A 22 -26.77 -54.11 27.42
CA SER A 22 -28.03 -54.86 27.56
C SER A 22 -28.72 -55.18 26.23
N LEU A 23 -28.40 -54.47 25.13
CA LEU A 23 -28.85 -54.83 23.78
C LEU A 23 -28.04 -55.97 23.14
N LYS A 24 -26.98 -56.44 23.80
CA LYS A 24 -26.04 -57.46 23.28
C LYS A 24 -26.04 -58.75 24.10
N ILE A 25 -27.04 -58.95 24.96
CA ILE A 25 -27.23 -60.16 25.76
C ILE A 25 -28.04 -61.19 24.94
N CYS A 26 -27.33 -62.22 24.47
CA CYS A 26 -27.78 -63.54 23.97
C CYS A 26 -28.73 -63.61 22.75
N PRO A 27 -28.19 -63.68 21.51
CA PRO A 27 -28.97 -63.93 20.29
C PRO A 27 -29.68 -65.30 20.23
N SER A 28 -29.18 -66.32 20.94
CA SER A 28 -29.64 -67.71 20.81
C SER A 28 -30.97 -67.98 21.52
N LEU A 29 -31.16 -67.48 22.75
CA LEU A 29 -32.41 -67.66 23.52
C LEU A 29 -33.57 -66.87 22.88
N HIS A 30 -33.25 -65.74 22.27
CA HIS A 30 -34.21 -64.85 21.66
C HIS A 30 -34.75 -65.36 20.32
N PHE A 31 -33.96 -66.10 19.52
CA PHE A 31 -34.43 -66.67 18.25
C PHE A 31 -35.48 -67.76 18.47
N GLN A 32 -35.27 -68.66 19.43
CA GLN A 32 -36.19 -69.77 19.71
C GLN A 32 -37.51 -69.28 20.34
N VAL A 33 -37.44 -68.28 21.22
CA VAL A 33 -38.63 -67.61 21.78
C VAL A 33 -39.39 -66.84 20.70
N ARG A 34 -38.69 -66.07 19.83
CA ARG A 34 -39.33 -65.38 18.70
C ARG A 34 -40.01 -66.34 17.73
N LYS A 35 -39.38 -67.47 17.41
CA LYS A 35 -39.95 -68.52 16.55
C LYS A 35 -41.25 -69.09 17.13
N LYS A 36 -41.25 -69.43 18.43
CA LYS A 36 -42.47 -69.89 19.13
C LYS A 36 -43.56 -68.83 19.21
N MET A 37 -43.18 -67.56 19.37
CA MET A 37 -44.11 -66.41 19.40
C MET A 37 -44.69 -66.07 18.02
N SER A 38 -43.96 -66.32 16.92
CA SER A 38 -44.47 -66.12 15.56
C SER A 38 -45.40 -67.24 15.08
N GLU A 39 -45.22 -68.46 15.58
CA GLU A 39 -46.05 -69.61 15.20
C GLU A 39 -47.48 -69.52 15.73
N HIS A 40 -47.70 -68.86 16.89
CA HIS A 40 -49.04 -68.70 17.48
C HIS A 40 -49.24 -67.26 18.02
N PRO A 41 -49.53 -66.28 17.15
CA PRO A 41 -49.87 -64.94 17.60
C PRO A 41 -51.18 -65.02 18.39
N ARG A 42 -51.13 -64.94 19.73
CA ARG A 42 -52.36 -64.79 20.51
C ARG A 42 -52.92 -63.38 20.25
N PRO A 43 -54.10 -63.24 19.63
CA PRO A 43 -54.70 -61.94 19.47
C PRO A 43 -55.15 -61.43 20.85
N HIS A 44 -54.52 -60.36 21.31
CA HIS A 44 -55.00 -59.63 22.49
C HIS A 44 -56.33 -58.96 22.15
N SER A 45 -57.26 -58.92 23.12
CA SER A 45 -58.46 -58.09 23.00
C SER A 45 -58.07 -56.62 22.79
N GLU A 46 -58.92 -55.87 22.09
CA GLU A 46 -58.69 -54.44 21.85
C GLU A 46 -58.55 -53.66 23.16
N GLU A 47 -59.28 -54.06 24.21
CA GLU A 47 -59.14 -53.49 25.56
C GLU A 47 -57.73 -53.71 26.14
N SER A 48 -57.20 -54.93 26.02
CA SER A 48 -55.84 -55.26 26.49
C SER A 48 -54.79 -54.47 25.72
N LYS A 49 -54.94 -54.36 24.39
CA LYS A 49 -54.06 -53.54 23.55
C LYS A 49 -54.11 -52.07 23.95
N ALA A 50 -55.29 -51.53 24.24
CA ALA A 50 -55.47 -50.15 24.70
C ALA A 50 -54.81 -49.90 26.07
N ARG A 51 -54.95 -50.83 27.02
CA ARG A 51 -54.30 -50.75 28.35
C ARG A 51 -52.78 -50.84 28.27
N ILE A 52 -52.25 -51.72 27.43
CA ILE A 52 -50.80 -51.81 27.17
C ILE A 52 -50.32 -50.52 26.49
N GLY A 53 -51.01 -50.06 25.44
CA GLY A 53 -50.66 -48.85 24.71
C GLY A 53 -50.67 -47.59 25.57
N SER A 54 -51.66 -47.41 26.44
CA SER A 54 -51.73 -46.29 27.39
C SER A 54 -50.59 -46.33 28.41
N SER A 55 -50.27 -47.49 28.96
CA SER A 55 -49.17 -47.68 29.92
C SER A 55 -47.81 -47.36 29.29
N VAL A 56 -47.56 -47.87 28.07
CA VAL A 56 -46.35 -47.58 27.30
C VAL A 56 -46.24 -46.09 27.01
N ARG A 57 -47.29 -45.47 26.45
CA ARG A 57 -47.32 -44.01 26.20
C ARG A 57 -47.01 -43.20 27.44
N ARG A 58 -47.59 -43.56 28.59
CA ARG A 58 -47.33 -42.88 29.87
C ARG A 58 -45.85 -42.92 30.26
N VAL A 59 -45.19 -44.08 30.13
CA VAL A 59 -43.75 -44.22 30.42
C VAL A 59 -42.90 -43.39 29.46
N TRP A 60 -43.19 -43.46 28.16
CA TRP A 60 -42.49 -42.68 27.15
C TRP A 60 -42.65 -41.17 27.35
N CYS A 61 -43.86 -40.70 27.66
CA CYS A 61 -44.11 -39.30 27.97
C CYS A 61 -43.30 -38.82 29.19
N LYS A 62 -43.20 -39.64 30.24
CA LYS A 62 -42.37 -39.32 31.42
C LYS A 62 -40.88 -39.24 31.04
N ARG A 63 -40.37 -40.25 30.32
CA ARG A 63 -38.97 -40.25 29.84
C ARG A 63 -38.65 -39.04 28.99
N LEU A 64 -39.53 -38.67 28.06
CA LEU A 64 -39.37 -37.51 27.20
C LEU A 64 -39.35 -36.20 28.00
N LYS A 65 -40.22 -36.07 29.01
CA LYS A 65 -40.19 -34.91 29.93
C LYS A 65 -38.87 -34.83 30.69
N CYS A 66 -38.41 -35.93 31.29
CA CYS A 66 -37.13 -35.96 31.99
C CYS A 66 -35.96 -35.62 31.07
N LYS A 67 -35.94 -36.15 29.84
CA LYS A 67 -34.92 -35.84 28.84
C LYS A 67 -34.88 -34.34 28.52
N ARG A 68 -36.04 -33.74 28.20
CA ARG A 68 -36.15 -32.31 27.88
C ARG A 68 -35.75 -31.41 29.05
N LEU A 69 -36.12 -31.78 30.28
CA LEU A 69 -35.71 -31.04 31.49
C LEU A 69 -34.20 -31.17 31.72
N GLY A 70 -33.65 -32.37 31.53
CA GLY A 70 -32.21 -32.61 31.59
C GLY A 70 -31.44 -31.78 30.57
N GLU A 71 -31.87 -31.74 29.31
CA GLU A 71 -31.26 -30.92 28.26
C GLU A 71 -31.24 -29.43 28.63
N ARG A 72 -32.36 -28.90 29.16
CA ARG A 72 -32.40 -27.50 29.63
C ARG A 72 -31.46 -27.26 30.80
N PHE A 73 -31.39 -28.19 31.75
CA PHE A 73 -30.48 -28.10 32.88
C PHE A 73 -29.02 -28.12 32.41
N PHE A 74 -28.65 -29.06 31.53
CA PHE A 74 -27.30 -29.13 30.97
C PHE A 74 -26.93 -27.87 30.20
N LEU A 75 -27.84 -27.33 29.37
CA LEU A 75 -27.62 -26.07 28.66
C LEU A 75 -27.39 -24.91 29.64
N SER A 76 -28.22 -24.80 30.68
CA SER A 76 -28.06 -23.77 31.72
C SER A 76 -26.76 -23.93 32.50
N TRP A 77 -26.38 -25.17 32.81
CA TRP A 77 -25.16 -25.48 33.54
C TRP A 77 -23.91 -25.17 32.71
N MET A 78 -23.88 -25.59 31.44
CA MET A 78 -22.80 -25.23 30.52
C MET A 78 -22.69 -23.72 30.34
N LYS A 79 -23.83 -23.01 30.21
CA LYS A 79 -23.84 -21.55 30.13
C LYS A 79 -23.28 -20.91 31.40
N SER A 80 -23.67 -21.40 32.58
CA SER A 80 -23.14 -20.90 33.84
C SER A 80 -21.63 -21.13 33.98
N ILE A 81 -21.12 -22.28 33.54
CA ILE A 81 -19.67 -22.56 33.51
C ILE A 81 -18.98 -21.63 32.53
N ALA A 82 -19.52 -21.45 31.32
CA ALA A 82 -18.96 -20.56 30.31
C ALA A 82 -18.93 -19.11 30.81
N GLU A 83 -19.98 -18.63 31.49
CA GLU A 83 -20.02 -17.30 32.09
C GLU A 83 -19.03 -17.15 33.25
N ALA A 84 -18.90 -18.16 34.11
CA ALA A 84 -17.90 -18.14 35.19
C ALA A 84 -16.47 -18.15 34.64
N ALA A 85 -16.21 -18.95 33.60
CA ALA A 85 -14.93 -18.98 32.90
C ALA A 85 -14.64 -17.66 32.16
N ARG A 86 -15.68 -17.00 31.62
CA ARG A 86 -15.57 -15.68 30.99
C ARG A 86 -15.20 -14.61 32.01
N LYS A 87 -15.92 -14.54 33.13
CA LYS A 87 -15.69 -13.52 34.17
C LYS A 87 -14.36 -13.71 34.91
N GLY A 88 -13.90 -14.95 35.04
CA GLY A 88 -12.71 -15.28 35.83
C GLY A 88 -12.98 -15.23 37.34
N GLY A 89 -11.92 -15.41 38.14
CA GLY A 89 -11.97 -15.18 39.59
C GLY A 89 -12.08 -13.69 39.93
N SER A 90 -12.26 -13.37 41.22
CA SER A 90 -12.36 -11.97 41.71
C SER A 90 -11.19 -11.08 41.29
N ASP A 91 -10.02 -11.67 41.08
CA ASP A 91 -8.77 -10.96 40.78
C ASP A 91 -8.33 -11.15 39.32
N GLN A 92 -9.17 -11.74 38.47
CA GLN A 92 -8.85 -12.06 37.08
C GLN A 92 -9.71 -11.22 36.11
N ALA A 93 -9.09 -10.71 35.04
CA ALA A 93 -9.79 -9.92 34.04
C ALA A 93 -10.81 -10.76 33.25
N GLU A 94 -11.96 -10.16 32.91
CA GLU A 94 -12.98 -10.80 32.07
C GLU A 94 -12.40 -11.11 30.68
N LEU A 95 -12.41 -12.38 30.31
CA LEU A 95 -11.84 -12.88 29.07
C LEU A 95 -12.87 -12.78 27.95
N GLU A 96 -12.61 -11.94 26.95
CA GLU A 96 -13.46 -11.83 25.77
C GLU A 96 -13.06 -12.88 24.72
N TRP A 97 -13.86 -13.95 24.62
CA TRP A 97 -13.57 -15.12 23.76
C TRP A 97 -13.57 -14.77 22.27
N ASP A 98 -14.34 -13.75 21.88
CA ASP A 98 -14.43 -13.28 20.49
C ASP A 98 -13.32 -12.27 20.13
N SER A 99 -12.41 -11.96 21.05
CA SER A 99 -11.34 -10.97 20.85
C SER A 99 -10.46 -11.31 19.63
N TYR A 100 -10.17 -12.58 19.42
CA TYR A 100 -9.38 -13.03 18.27
C TYR A 100 -10.09 -12.73 16.94
N ASP A 101 -11.37 -13.04 16.84
CA ASP A 101 -12.15 -12.79 15.62
C ASP A 101 -12.34 -11.29 15.37
N LYS A 102 -12.52 -10.50 16.43
CA LYS A 102 -12.56 -9.03 16.33
C LYS A 102 -11.23 -8.45 15.81
N ILE A 103 -10.10 -8.88 16.37
CA ILE A 103 -8.77 -8.45 15.92
C ILE A 103 -8.54 -8.85 14.45
N LYS A 104 -8.96 -10.06 14.08
CA LYS A 104 -8.85 -10.54 12.70
C LYS A 104 -9.68 -9.69 11.73
N GLN A 105 -10.88 -9.27 12.12
CA GLN A 105 -11.71 -8.36 11.32
C GLN A 105 -11.07 -6.97 11.20
N GLU A 106 -10.52 -6.44 12.29
CA GLU A 106 -9.85 -5.13 12.28
C GLU A 106 -8.63 -5.12 11.36
N ILE A 107 -7.78 -6.15 11.44
CA ILE A 107 -6.61 -6.29 10.56
C ILE A 107 -7.04 -6.35 9.08
N ALA A 108 -8.09 -7.09 8.77
CA ALA A 108 -8.61 -7.18 7.40
C ALA A 108 -9.14 -5.82 6.90
N PHE A 109 -9.77 -5.05 7.79
CA PHE A 109 -10.26 -3.72 7.49
C PHE A 109 -9.12 -2.72 7.25
N GLU A 110 -8.10 -2.71 8.12
CA GLU A 110 -6.90 -1.87 7.96
C GLU A 110 -6.18 -2.16 6.64
N GLN A 111 -6.04 -3.43 6.26
CA GLN A 111 -5.43 -3.82 4.98
C GLN A 111 -6.22 -3.27 3.78
N LEU A 112 -7.54 -3.31 3.85
CA LEU A 112 -8.42 -2.79 2.81
C LEU A 112 -8.32 -1.26 2.72
N GLN A 113 -8.24 -0.56 3.85
CA GLN A 113 -8.00 0.88 3.86
C GLN A 113 -6.63 1.24 3.28
N TRP A 114 -5.56 0.55 3.68
CA TRP A 114 -4.21 0.79 3.20
C TRP A 114 -4.11 0.64 1.67
N THR A 115 -4.65 -0.43 1.11
CA THR A 115 -4.65 -0.66 -0.35
C THR A 115 -5.44 0.41 -1.10
N THR A 116 -6.54 0.88 -0.52
CA THR A 116 -7.36 1.96 -1.07
C THR A 116 -6.60 3.30 -1.07
N GLU A 117 -5.94 3.65 0.03
CA GLU A 117 -5.14 4.87 0.12
C GLU A 117 -3.89 4.82 -0.76
N GLU A 118 -3.26 3.65 -0.90
CA GLU A 118 -2.16 3.45 -1.84
C GLU A 118 -2.61 3.66 -3.30
N ALA A 119 -3.79 3.15 -3.67
CA ALA A 119 -4.37 3.34 -4.99
C ALA A 119 -4.68 4.82 -5.27
N LYS A 120 -5.34 5.51 -4.31
CA LYS A 120 -5.60 6.96 -4.40
C LYS A 120 -4.31 7.77 -4.48
N GLY A 121 -3.27 7.38 -3.74
CA GLY A 121 -1.95 8.01 -3.79
C GLY A 121 -1.30 7.87 -5.16
N LYS A 122 -1.36 6.66 -5.76
CA LYS A 122 -0.86 6.39 -7.13
C LYS A 122 -1.62 7.19 -8.18
N GLU A 123 -2.94 7.33 -8.05
CA GLU A 123 -3.76 8.13 -8.95
C GLU A 123 -3.37 9.62 -8.88
N LYS A 124 -3.34 10.20 -7.68
CA LYS A 124 -2.93 11.60 -7.47
C LYS A 124 -1.50 11.86 -7.96
N ALA A 125 -0.60 10.90 -7.82
CA ALA A 125 0.77 11.01 -8.35
C ALA A 125 0.79 11.04 -9.89
N LYS A 126 -0.05 10.23 -10.55
CA LYS A 126 -0.20 10.25 -12.02
C LYS A 126 -0.79 11.58 -12.50
N GLU A 127 -1.79 12.11 -11.82
CA GLU A 127 -2.40 13.41 -12.14
C GLU A 127 -1.38 14.56 -12.02
N ARG A 128 -0.61 14.59 -10.92
CA ARG A 128 0.48 15.56 -10.74
C ARG A 128 1.58 15.42 -11.80
N ALA A 129 1.90 14.20 -12.20
CA ALA A 129 2.87 13.98 -13.27
C ALA A 129 2.34 14.44 -14.64
N ALA A 130 1.05 14.28 -14.91
CA ALA A 130 0.41 14.74 -16.14
C ALA A 130 0.35 16.28 -16.22
N THR A 131 -0.06 16.93 -15.14
CA THR A 131 -0.07 18.41 -15.03
C THR A 131 1.32 19.00 -15.18
N ALA A 132 2.34 18.44 -14.52
CA ALA A 132 3.72 18.88 -14.68
C ALA A 132 4.26 18.70 -16.12
N LYS A 133 3.84 17.64 -16.83
CA LYS A 133 4.18 17.45 -18.25
C LYS A 133 3.48 18.48 -19.14
N ALA A 134 2.20 18.75 -18.90
CA ALA A 134 1.44 19.77 -19.63
C ALA A 134 2.07 21.17 -19.45
N GLU A 135 2.42 21.55 -18.23
CA GLU A 135 3.11 22.82 -17.97
C GLU A 135 4.45 22.92 -18.70
N LYS A 136 5.25 21.84 -18.73
CA LYS A 136 6.50 21.81 -19.49
C LYS A 136 6.28 22.04 -20.98
N ILE A 137 5.26 21.41 -21.56
CA ILE A 137 4.90 21.59 -22.98
C ILE A 137 4.51 23.05 -23.25
N VAL A 138 3.67 23.64 -22.38
CA VAL A 138 3.27 25.05 -22.50
C VAL A 138 4.48 25.99 -22.42
N ARG A 139 5.40 25.77 -21.48
CA ARG A 139 6.63 26.56 -21.36
C ARG A 139 7.53 26.43 -22.60
N ILE A 140 7.64 25.24 -23.19
CA ILE A 140 8.41 25.04 -24.42
C ILE A 140 7.76 25.79 -25.59
N ALA A 141 6.43 25.67 -25.75
CA ALA A 141 5.70 26.37 -26.81
C ALA A 141 5.84 27.90 -26.71
N GLN A 142 5.82 28.45 -25.49
CA GLN A 142 6.04 29.87 -25.26
C GLN A 142 7.45 30.31 -25.67
N LYS A 143 8.48 29.53 -25.31
CA LYS A 143 9.86 29.82 -25.70
C LYS A 143 10.06 29.79 -27.22
N ILE A 144 9.42 28.84 -27.92
CA ILE A 144 9.47 28.76 -29.39
C ILE A 144 8.85 30.02 -30.01
N LYS A 145 7.66 30.45 -29.55
CA LYS A 145 7.02 31.68 -30.03
C LYS A 145 7.89 32.92 -29.78
N GLU A 146 8.48 33.03 -28.59
CA GLU A 146 9.35 34.16 -28.26
C GLU A 146 10.60 34.20 -29.15
N GLN A 147 11.19 33.04 -29.49
CA GLN A 147 12.31 32.98 -30.43
C GLN A 147 11.89 33.32 -31.86
N GLU A 148 10.75 32.84 -32.32
CA GLU A 148 10.22 33.16 -33.65
C GLU A 148 9.94 34.66 -33.81
N GLU A 149 9.40 35.31 -32.78
CA GLU A 149 9.22 36.78 -32.75
C GLU A 149 10.56 37.53 -32.77
N LYS A 150 11.55 37.06 -32.00
CA LYS A 150 12.92 37.63 -32.01
C LYS A 150 13.58 37.49 -33.39
N GLU A 151 13.37 36.38 -34.09
CA GLU A 151 13.87 36.19 -35.45
C GLU A 151 13.15 37.08 -36.46
N LYS A 152 11.82 37.18 -36.39
CA LYS A 152 11.04 38.12 -37.22
C LYS A 152 11.47 39.57 -37.00
N ALA A 153 11.74 39.99 -35.76
CA ALA A 153 12.24 41.32 -35.44
C ALA A 153 13.65 41.56 -35.99
N LYS A 154 14.55 40.57 -35.91
CA LYS A 154 15.89 40.64 -36.52
C LYS A 154 15.80 40.75 -38.05
N GLU A 155 14.91 39.99 -38.66
CA GLU A 155 14.68 40.01 -40.10
C GLU A 155 14.11 41.36 -40.57
N GLN A 156 13.16 41.93 -39.83
CA GLN A 156 12.66 43.28 -40.10
C GLN A 156 13.78 44.34 -39.99
N LYS A 157 14.65 44.26 -38.97
CA LYS A 157 15.80 45.16 -38.86
C LYS A 157 16.74 45.04 -40.06
N ARG A 158 17.04 43.83 -40.53
CA ARG A 158 17.86 43.62 -41.74
C ARG A 158 17.22 44.25 -42.98
N LYS A 159 15.91 44.07 -43.18
CA LYS A 159 15.16 44.69 -44.30
C LYS A 159 15.15 46.21 -44.23
N MET A 160 15.01 46.80 -43.04
CA MET A 160 15.11 48.25 -42.87
C MET A 160 16.52 48.76 -43.20
N GLN A 161 17.55 48.03 -42.77
CA GLN A 161 18.95 48.40 -43.01
C GLN A 161 19.36 48.23 -44.48
N GLU A 162 18.78 47.27 -45.20
CA GLU A 162 18.99 47.11 -46.64
C GLU A 162 18.31 48.23 -47.44
N LYS A 163 17.11 48.67 -47.02
CA LYS A 163 16.45 49.86 -47.58
C LYS A 163 17.30 51.11 -47.38
N SER A 164 17.80 51.35 -46.16
CA SER A 164 18.65 52.50 -45.89
C SER A 164 19.97 52.47 -46.67
N LYS A 165 20.57 51.29 -46.88
CA LYS A 165 21.76 51.14 -47.76
C LYS A 165 21.47 51.41 -49.23
N LYS A 166 20.26 51.13 -49.70
CA LYS A 166 19.82 51.44 -51.07
C LYS A 166 19.64 52.95 -51.24
N ASP A 167 19.06 53.61 -50.25
CA ASP A 167 18.91 55.06 -50.21
C ASP A 167 20.27 55.77 -50.03
N GLU A 168 21.19 55.19 -49.26
CA GLU A 168 22.56 55.67 -49.08
C GLU A 168 23.39 55.52 -50.36
N LYS A 169 23.27 54.42 -51.13
CA LYS A 169 23.91 54.30 -52.45
C LYS A 169 23.38 55.33 -53.45
N VAL A 170 22.09 55.66 -53.40
CA VAL A 170 21.51 56.72 -54.23
C VAL A 170 22.06 58.09 -53.80
N ALA A 171 22.12 58.37 -52.51
CA ALA A 171 22.70 59.60 -51.96
C ALA A 171 24.22 59.72 -52.24
N ASP A 172 24.98 58.64 -52.13
CA ASP A 172 26.41 58.59 -52.43
C ASP A 172 26.70 58.85 -53.90
N SER A 173 25.86 58.36 -54.82
CA SER A 173 26.01 58.67 -56.25
C SER A 173 25.85 60.16 -56.57
N GLN A 174 24.99 60.87 -55.83
CA GLN A 174 24.88 62.33 -55.88
C GLN A 174 26.06 63.02 -55.18
N GLY A 175 26.50 62.50 -54.02
CA GLY A 175 27.65 63.00 -53.28
C GLY A 175 28.97 62.88 -54.05
N LEU A 176 29.16 61.81 -54.84
CA LEU A 176 30.31 61.60 -55.71
C LEU A 176 30.35 62.61 -56.86
N LYS A 177 29.20 62.97 -57.46
CA LYS A 177 29.12 64.05 -58.47
C LYS A 177 29.50 65.41 -57.90
N LEU A 178 29.10 65.70 -56.65
CA LEU A 178 29.51 66.91 -55.92
C LEU A 178 31.00 66.90 -55.55
N LYS A 179 31.52 65.77 -55.07
CA LYS A 179 32.95 65.59 -54.79
C LYS A 179 33.80 65.75 -56.05
N GLN A 180 33.35 65.27 -57.21
CA GLN A 180 34.02 65.45 -58.50
C GLN A 180 34.08 66.93 -58.93
N ARG A 181 33.04 67.73 -58.62
CA ARG A 181 33.07 69.19 -58.78
C ARG A 181 34.08 69.86 -57.82
N LEU A 182 34.18 69.38 -56.60
CA LEU A 182 35.13 69.90 -55.60
C LEU A 182 36.58 69.54 -55.91
N THR A 183 36.87 68.37 -56.50
CA THR A 183 38.24 68.00 -56.90
C THR A 183 38.73 68.79 -58.12
N MET A 184 37.84 69.23 -59.02
CA MET A 184 38.18 70.19 -60.06
C MET A 184 38.58 71.56 -59.48
N ILE A 185 38.02 71.95 -58.34
CA ILE A 185 38.40 73.16 -57.60
C ILE A 185 39.73 72.95 -56.86
N ARG A 186 39.93 71.76 -56.26
CA ARG A 186 41.13 71.43 -55.49
C ARG A 186 42.37 71.19 -56.36
N ARG A 187 42.22 70.71 -57.61
CA ARG A 187 43.34 70.57 -58.57
C ARG A 187 44.04 71.87 -58.94
N LYS A 188 43.46 73.05 -58.63
CA LYS A 188 44.18 74.33 -58.74
C LYS A 188 45.12 74.62 -57.57
N LYS A 189 45.18 73.80 -56.51
CA LYS A 189 46.07 73.99 -55.37
C LYS A 189 46.66 72.67 -54.86
N SER A 190 47.98 72.67 -54.79
CA SER A 190 48.89 71.71 -54.13
C SER A 190 49.29 70.46 -54.93
N ILE A 191 50.47 70.59 -55.53
CA ILE A 191 51.51 69.55 -55.63
C ILE A 191 51.98 69.26 -54.20
N ASN A 192 52.05 67.98 -53.80
CA ASN A 192 53.21 67.34 -53.14
C ASN A 192 52.81 66.07 -52.33
N SER A 193 53.66 65.07 -52.46
CA SER A 193 53.97 63.96 -51.54
C SER A 193 53.05 62.74 -51.44
N GLN A 194 53.76 61.64 -51.28
CA GLN A 194 53.48 60.23 -51.49
C GLN A 194 53.29 59.51 -50.14
N VAL A 195 52.81 58.25 -50.21
CA VAL A 195 53.19 57.07 -49.38
C VAL A 195 52.00 56.26 -48.82
N ILE A 196 52.24 54.95 -48.91
CA ILE A 196 51.51 53.71 -48.66
C ILE A 196 51.29 53.47 -47.14
N ILE A 197 50.30 52.64 -46.74
CA ILE A 197 50.46 51.50 -45.78
C ILE A 197 49.16 50.69 -45.63
N GLN A 198 49.40 49.39 -45.61
CA GLN A 198 48.56 48.19 -45.48
C GLN A 198 48.54 47.74 -44.00
N GLY A 199 47.50 47.04 -43.52
CA GLY A 199 47.55 46.43 -42.18
C GLY A 199 46.29 45.68 -41.75
N ASP A 200 46.46 44.37 -41.60
CA ASP A 200 45.47 43.33 -41.37
C ASP A 200 45.05 43.10 -39.89
N THR A 201 43.85 42.54 -39.79
CA THR A 201 43.20 41.67 -38.80
C THR A 201 44.11 40.75 -37.94
N ALA A 202 43.85 40.66 -36.63
CA ALA A 202 44.25 39.56 -35.72
C ALA A 202 43.09 39.26 -34.72
N HIS A 203 42.42 38.11 -34.81
CA HIS A 203 42.63 36.81 -34.15
C HIS A 203 42.27 36.75 -32.64
N PHE A 204 41.27 35.92 -32.30
CA PHE A 204 40.74 35.62 -30.96
C PHE A 204 41.26 34.26 -30.46
N PRO A 205 42.25 34.18 -29.53
CA PRO A 205 42.75 32.91 -28.98
C PRO A 205 42.10 32.54 -27.62
N ALA A 206 41.30 33.43 -27.05
CA ALA A 206 40.88 33.33 -25.64
C ALA A 206 39.69 32.37 -25.39
N LEU A 207 38.91 32.03 -26.42
CA LEU A 207 37.65 31.30 -26.23
C LEU A 207 37.85 29.79 -26.07
N GLU A 208 38.91 29.23 -26.65
CA GLU A 208 39.14 27.79 -26.69
C GLU A 208 39.65 27.22 -25.35
N LYS A 209 40.39 28.04 -24.60
CA LYS A 209 40.99 27.66 -23.32
C LYS A 209 39.96 27.40 -22.22
N LEU A 210 38.83 28.12 -22.24
CA LEU A 210 37.75 27.96 -21.26
C LEU A 210 36.87 26.72 -21.53
N ASN A 211 36.81 26.25 -22.78
CA ASN A 211 35.95 25.12 -23.15
C ASN A 211 36.55 23.78 -22.69
N ILE A 212 37.88 23.68 -22.68
CA ILE A 212 38.60 22.47 -22.25
C ILE A 212 38.50 22.29 -20.72
N GLU A 213 38.49 23.38 -19.94
CA GLU A 213 38.37 23.34 -18.48
C GLU A 213 36.97 22.92 -18.01
N LEU A 214 35.92 23.35 -18.71
CA LEU A 214 34.53 22.96 -18.41
C LEU A 214 34.31 21.45 -18.60
N ILE A 215 34.83 20.88 -19.69
CA ILE A 215 34.69 19.44 -19.99
C ILE A 215 35.42 18.57 -18.97
N LYS A 216 36.60 19.01 -18.49
CA LYS A 216 37.35 18.28 -17.44
C LYS A 216 36.61 18.30 -16.10
N LYS A 217 36.01 19.44 -15.72
CA LYS A 217 35.30 19.58 -14.44
C LYS A 217 34.01 18.77 -14.38
N GLU A 218 33.31 18.64 -15.50
CA GLU A 218 32.10 17.80 -15.62
C GLU A 218 32.42 16.31 -15.48
N LYS A 219 33.53 15.84 -16.08
CA LYS A 219 33.96 14.44 -15.95
C LYS A 219 34.30 14.06 -14.50
N MET A 220 34.98 14.94 -13.75
CA MET A 220 35.30 14.67 -12.33
C MET A 220 34.06 14.64 -11.42
N GLN A 221 32.95 15.31 -11.79
CA GLN A 221 31.69 15.23 -11.04
C GLN A 221 30.88 13.97 -11.35
N SER A 222 31.05 13.37 -12.54
CA SER A 222 30.39 12.11 -12.92
C SER A 222 30.98 10.86 -12.25
N GLU A 223 32.18 10.98 -11.66
CA GLU A 223 32.89 9.87 -11.00
C GLU A 223 32.34 9.54 -9.59
N VAL A 224 31.48 10.39 -9.02
CA VAL A 224 30.60 9.96 -7.92
C VAL A 224 29.46 9.13 -8.52
N SER A 225 29.76 7.86 -8.77
CA SER A 225 28.83 6.91 -9.39
C SER A 225 27.50 6.90 -8.64
N LEU A 226 26.40 7.10 -9.36
CA LEU A 226 25.03 7.04 -8.84
C LEU A 226 24.79 5.78 -7.99
N ALA A 227 25.45 4.68 -8.32
CA ALA A 227 25.41 3.43 -7.57
C ALA A 227 25.96 3.58 -6.14
N GLU A 228 27.02 4.35 -5.95
CA GLU A 228 27.59 4.63 -4.63
C GLU A 228 26.68 5.55 -3.80
N GLN A 229 26.05 6.56 -4.43
CA GLN A 229 25.05 7.40 -3.75
C GLN A 229 23.84 6.59 -3.29
N ILE A 230 23.35 5.66 -4.11
CA ILE A 230 22.24 4.78 -3.74
C ILE A 230 22.65 3.85 -2.59
N LYS A 231 23.88 3.30 -2.63
CA LYS A 231 24.40 2.42 -1.56
C LYS A 231 24.56 3.17 -0.24
N ALA A 232 25.10 4.39 -0.27
CA ALA A 232 25.25 5.25 0.89
C ALA A 232 23.89 5.72 1.46
N ALA A 233 22.92 6.04 0.61
CA ALA A 233 21.57 6.37 1.07
C ALA A 233 20.87 5.18 1.75
N LYS A 234 21.13 3.96 1.28
CA LYS A 234 20.55 2.73 1.84
C LYS A 234 21.17 2.36 3.19
N SER A 235 22.49 2.46 3.36
CA SER A 235 23.15 2.20 4.65
C SER A 235 22.70 3.18 5.73
N ARG A 236 22.58 4.48 5.41
CA ARG A 236 22.07 5.50 6.34
C ARG A 236 20.65 5.23 6.80
N ARG A 237 19.79 4.68 5.92
CA ARG A 237 18.42 4.28 6.31
C ARG A 237 18.43 3.07 7.24
N ALA A 238 19.25 2.06 6.97
CA ALA A 238 19.36 0.88 7.82
C ALA A 238 19.88 1.22 9.23
N GLU A 239 20.89 2.08 9.34
CA GLU A 239 21.42 2.59 10.61
C GLU A 239 20.37 3.38 11.39
N SER A 240 19.57 4.22 10.72
CA SER A 240 18.50 4.99 11.37
C SER A 240 17.35 4.10 11.90
N ILE A 241 17.09 2.96 11.25
CA ILE A 241 16.09 1.99 11.70
C ILE A 241 16.64 1.21 12.90
N SER A 242 17.89 0.75 12.83
CA SER A 242 18.54 0.05 13.94
C SER A 242 18.65 0.93 15.20
N ALA A 243 19.04 2.20 15.06
CA ALA A 243 19.11 3.14 16.17
C ALA A 243 17.74 3.42 16.80
N LYS A 244 16.67 3.48 16.00
CA LYS A 244 15.30 3.62 16.51
C LYS A 244 14.81 2.36 17.22
N VAL A 245 15.11 1.18 16.69
CA VAL A 245 14.76 -0.10 17.33
C VAL A 245 15.49 -0.25 18.66
N LEU A 246 16.78 0.09 18.74
CA LEU A 246 17.55 0.08 19.98
C LEU A 246 17.03 1.09 21.01
N ALA A 247 16.64 2.30 20.57
CA ALA A 247 16.04 3.30 21.46
C ALA A 247 14.67 2.86 22.01
N VAL A 248 13.85 2.19 21.19
CA VAL A 248 12.55 1.64 21.60
C VAL A 248 12.75 0.50 22.60
N SER A 249 13.69 -0.43 22.35
CA SER A 249 14.00 -1.52 23.28
C SER A 249 14.57 -1.02 24.61
N SER A 250 15.42 0.02 24.59
CA SER A 250 15.95 0.62 25.82
C SER A 250 14.88 1.37 26.63
N SER A 251 13.90 1.99 25.95
CA SER A 251 12.76 2.64 26.60
C SER A 251 11.84 1.63 27.29
N ILE A 252 11.57 0.51 26.61
CA ILE A 252 10.74 -0.59 27.15
C ILE A 252 11.38 -1.22 28.39
N LEU A 253 12.72 -1.41 28.38
CA LEU A 253 13.44 -1.96 29.54
C LEU A 253 13.38 -1.03 30.77
N SER A 254 13.43 0.29 30.56
CA SER A 254 13.36 1.30 31.63
C SER A 254 11.97 1.48 32.27
N TYR A 255 10.93 0.93 31.63
CA TYR A 255 9.56 0.95 32.14
C TYR A 255 9.27 -0.29 32.99
N SER A 256 9.84 -1.45 32.62
CA SER A 256 9.77 -2.67 33.43
C SER A 256 10.57 -2.59 34.74
N GLU A 257 11.64 -1.80 34.79
CA GLU A 257 12.49 -1.64 35.98
C GLU A 257 11.92 -0.64 37.01
N ARG A 258 10.80 0.02 36.70
CA ARG A 258 10.12 1.01 37.57
C ARG A 258 8.83 0.50 38.22
N LEU A 259 8.50 -0.78 38.02
CA LEU A 259 7.29 -1.43 38.52
C LEU A 259 7.58 -2.50 39.59
N GLU A 260 8.84 -2.63 40.02
CA GLU A 260 9.31 -3.59 41.03
C GLU A 260 9.77 -2.91 42.35
N ASP A 261 9.59 -1.58 42.48
CA ASP A 261 9.76 -0.81 43.74
C ASP A 261 8.40 -0.34 44.28
#